data_AF-L1IE13-F1
#
_entry.id   AF-L1IE13-F1
#
_cell.length_a   1.000
_cell.length_b   1.000
_cell.length_c   1.000
_cell.angle_alpha   90.00
_cell.angle_beta   90.00
_cell.angle_gamma   90.00
#
_symmetry.space_group_name_H-M   'P 1'
#
loop_
_entity.id
_entity.type
_entity.pdbx_description
1 polymer ?
#
loop_
_entity_poly.entity_id
_entity_poly.type
_entity_poly.pdbx_seq_one_letter_code
_entity_poly.pdbx_strand_id
1 'polypeptide(L)'
;MKSLRELELELCNKITDMGIQSIARNRGSSLLTLNLGDLRQMSNISIQIIADHCVDLQSVSIAGSMQVMDLDVEDLCKRVSDDLSRSSSRRLTDGSVKAVSQLLRKQHRAALSAPLRELDMGGCSRLSEDAVANLLPLCSSLTRLDLRGCTSLTHRTKV
;
A
#
# COMPACT_ATOMS: atom_id res chain seq x y z
N MET A 1 -16.08 -23.40 -10.75
CA MET A 1 -16.32 -22.21 -9.89
C MET A 1 -15.45 -21.09 -10.43
N LYS A 2 -16.00 -19.90 -10.69
CA LYS A 2 -15.21 -18.77 -11.22
C LYS A 2 -14.33 -18.22 -10.10
N SER A 3 -13.01 -18.21 -10.28
CA SER A 3 -12.08 -17.60 -9.34
C SER A 3 -12.17 -16.07 -9.46
N LEU A 4 -12.31 -15.39 -8.32
CA LEU A 4 -12.36 -13.93 -8.28
C LEU A 4 -10.97 -13.38 -8.65
N ARG A 5 -10.91 -12.53 -9.69
CA ARG A 5 -9.67 -11.93 -10.19
C ARG A 5 -9.54 -10.44 -9.90
N GLU A 6 -10.65 -9.76 -9.72
CA GLU A 6 -10.72 -8.32 -9.51
C GLU A 6 -11.53 -8.06 -8.26
N LEU A 7 -11.03 -7.19 -7.38
CA LEU A 7 -11.68 -6.84 -6.14
C LEU A 7 -11.53 -5.34 -5.88
N GLU A 8 -12.67 -4.66 -5.86
CA GLU A 8 -12.79 -3.22 -5.59
C GLU A 8 -13.35 -3.02 -4.17
N LEU A 9 -12.57 -2.37 -3.31
CA LEU A 9 -12.96 -2.05 -1.93
C LEU A 9 -12.79 -0.57 -1.60
N GLU A 10 -12.64 0.28 -2.62
CA GLU A 10 -12.49 1.71 -2.43
C GLU A 10 -13.61 2.30 -1.54
N LEU A 11 -13.26 3.21 -0.62
CA LEU A 11 -14.16 3.86 0.34
C LEU A 11 -14.86 2.92 1.34
N CYS A 12 -14.52 1.62 1.37
CA CYS A 12 -15.10 0.65 2.31
C CYS A 12 -14.49 0.76 3.71
N ASN A 13 -14.72 1.89 4.38
CA ASN A 13 -14.09 2.33 5.64
C ASN A 13 -14.22 1.38 6.87
N LYS A 14 -14.99 0.30 6.75
CA LYS A 14 -15.11 -0.74 7.79
C LYS A 14 -14.14 -1.91 7.59
N ILE A 15 -13.45 -1.97 6.46
CA ILE A 15 -12.43 -2.98 6.20
C ILE A 15 -11.17 -2.63 6.98
N THR A 16 -10.68 -3.60 7.75
CA THR A 16 -9.47 -3.49 8.58
C THR A 16 -8.37 -4.42 8.07
N ASP A 17 -7.18 -4.33 8.66
CA ASP A 17 -6.08 -5.28 8.38
C ASP A 17 -6.51 -6.76 8.51
N MET A 18 -7.43 -7.08 9.43
CA MET A 18 -7.98 -8.44 9.58
C MET A 18 -8.87 -8.85 8.42
N GLY A 19 -9.66 -7.91 7.89
CA GLY A 19 -10.47 -8.12 6.69
C GLY A 19 -9.60 -8.42 5.48
N ILE A 20 -8.55 -7.62 5.27
CA ILE A 20 -7.55 -7.83 4.22
C ILE A 20 -6.84 -9.18 4.39
N GLN A 21 -6.46 -9.56 5.62
CA GLN A 21 -5.87 -10.85 5.90
C GLN A 21 -6.76 -12.02 5.46
N SER A 22 -8.04 -11.96 5.81
CA SER A 22 -9.00 -13.00 5.43
C SER A 22 -9.11 -13.10 3.90
N ILE A 23 -9.24 -11.99 3.21
CA ILE A 23 -9.32 -11.94 1.74
C ILE A 23 -8.05 -12.51 1.11
N ALA A 24 -6.88 -12.01 1.51
CA ALA A 24 -5.60 -12.38 0.94
C ALA A 24 -5.29 -13.87 1.12
N ARG A 25 -5.57 -14.45 2.30
CA ARG A 25 -5.37 -15.88 2.54
C ARG A 25 -6.30 -16.78 1.72
N ASN A 26 -7.53 -16.33 1.46
CA ASN A 26 -8.53 -17.14 0.79
C ASN A 26 -8.54 -16.98 -0.73
N ARG A 27 -8.09 -15.83 -1.24
CA ARG A 27 -8.24 -15.42 -2.66
C ARG A 27 -6.97 -14.83 -3.27
N GLY A 28 -5.89 -14.65 -2.50
CA GLY A 28 -4.69 -13.94 -2.94
C GLY A 28 -4.04 -14.53 -4.19
N SER A 29 -4.00 -15.85 -4.34
CA SER A 29 -3.44 -16.54 -5.51
C SER A 29 -4.29 -16.44 -6.79
N SER A 30 -5.51 -15.90 -6.71
CA SER A 30 -6.36 -15.69 -7.88
C SER A 30 -6.53 -14.22 -8.27
N LEU A 31 -6.23 -13.30 -7.34
CA LEU A 31 -6.42 -11.87 -7.53
C LEU A 31 -5.32 -11.30 -8.44
N LEU A 32 -5.75 -10.58 -9.48
CA LEU A 32 -4.92 -9.84 -10.42
C LEU A 32 -5.06 -8.32 -10.20
N THR A 33 -6.25 -7.86 -9.80
CA THR A 33 -6.52 -6.44 -9.53
C THR A 33 -7.11 -6.28 -8.12
N LEU A 34 -6.56 -5.34 -7.36
CA LEU A 34 -7.02 -5.05 -6.00
C LEU A 34 -6.99 -3.54 -5.72
N ASN A 35 -8.16 -2.94 -5.59
CA ASN A 35 -8.29 -1.54 -5.22
C ASN A 35 -8.70 -1.41 -3.75
N LEU A 36 -7.85 -0.73 -2.98
CA LEU A 36 -7.97 -0.50 -1.54
C LEU A 36 -7.94 1.00 -1.24
N GLY A 37 -8.40 1.82 -2.17
CA GLY A 37 -8.43 3.26 -2.04
C GLY A 37 -9.29 3.76 -0.88
N ASP A 38 -8.86 4.83 -0.22
CA ASP A 38 -9.56 5.48 0.89
C ASP A 38 -10.02 4.54 2.03
N LEU A 39 -9.23 3.51 2.33
CA LEU A 39 -9.47 2.58 3.44
C LEU A 39 -8.80 3.04 4.73
N ARG A 40 -9.55 3.81 5.53
CA ARG A 40 -9.05 4.50 6.74
C ARG A 40 -8.58 3.60 7.89
N GLN A 41 -9.00 2.34 7.92
CA GLN A 41 -8.65 1.40 9.01
C GLN A 41 -7.55 0.40 8.62
N MET A 42 -6.87 0.62 7.49
CA MET A 42 -5.73 -0.17 7.07
C MET A 42 -4.40 0.47 7.47
N SER A 43 -3.39 -0.37 7.61
CA SER A 43 -2.01 0.04 7.89
C SER A 43 -1.00 -0.66 6.97
N ASN A 44 0.30 -0.41 7.19
CA ASN A 44 1.39 -1.16 6.55
C ASN A 44 1.21 -2.69 6.66
N ILE A 45 0.54 -3.18 7.71
CA ILE A 45 0.28 -4.60 7.94
C ILE A 45 -0.54 -5.19 6.78
N SER A 46 -1.58 -4.48 6.32
CA SER A 46 -2.36 -4.91 5.15
C SER A 46 -1.50 -5.06 3.91
N ILE A 47 -0.59 -4.11 3.65
CA ILE A 47 0.27 -4.13 2.46
C ILE A 47 1.27 -5.29 2.54
N GLN A 48 1.80 -5.56 3.73
CA GLN A 48 2.67 -6.72 3.96
C GLN A 48 1.94 -8.04 3.70
N ILE A 49 0.70 -8.17 4.21
CA ILE A 49 -0.16 -9.34 3.99
C ILE A 49 -0.41 -9.55 2.50
N ILE A 50 -0.71 -8.48 1.75
CA ILE A 50 -0.91 -8.53 0.31
C ILE A 50 0.38 -8.98 -0.38
N ALA A 51 1.54 -8.42 0.00
CA ALA A 51 2.84 -8.82 -0.52
C ALA A 51 3.21 -10.28 -0.21
N ASP A 52 2.60 -10.87 0.83
CA ASP A 52 2.83 -12.26 1.24
C ASP A 52 1.92 -13.27 0.54
N HIS A 53 0.68 -12.89 0.23
CA HIS A 53 -0.33 -13.83 -0.24
C HIS A 53 -0.84 -13.57 -1.66
N CYS A 54 -0.69 -12.35 -2.18
CA CYS A 54 -1.23 -11.92 -3.47
C CYS A 54 -0.11 -11.73 -4.50
N VAL A 55 0.67 -12.79 -4.75
CA VAL A 55 1.88 -12.71 -5.58
C VAL A 55 1.58 -12.52 -7.07
N ASP A 56 0.39 -12.87 -7.54
CA ASP A 56 -0.01 -12.76 -8.95
C ASP A 56 -0.65 -11.41 -9.30
N LEU A 57 -0.62 -10.43 -8.39
CA LEU A 57 -1.18 -9.11 -8.62
C LEU A 57 -0.49 -8.38 -9.78
N GLN A 58 -1.33 -7.83 -10.65
CA GLN A 58 -0.95 -7.02 -11.82
C GLN A 58 -1.31 -5.55 -11.63
N SER A 59 -2.35 -5.26 -10.84
CA SER A 59 -2.77 -3.90 -10.51
C SER A 59 -3.14 -3.79 -9.03
N VAL A 60 -2.62 -2.77 -8.34
CA VAL A 60 -2.97 -2.46 -6.96
C VAL A 60 -3.09 -0.96 -6.73
N SER A 61 -4.19 -0.53 -6.11
CA SER A 61 -4.35 0.85 -5.63
C SER A 61 -4.49 0.88 -4.12
N ILE A 62 -3.75 1.77 -3.48
CA ILE A 62 -3.84 2.11 -2.05
C ILE A 62 -4.00 3.63 -1.87
N ALA A 63 -4.49 4.30 -2.91
CA ALA A 63 -4.61 5.75 -2.96
C ALA A 63 -5.53 6.30 -1.86
N GLY A 64 -5.24 7.48 -1.32
CA GLY A 64 -6.10 8.13 -0.33
C GLY A 64 -6.19 7.45 1.05
N SER A 65 -5.74 6.20 1.17
CA SER A 65 -5.74 5.41 2.42
C SER A 65 -4.80 5.96 3.51
N MET A 66 -4.12 7.08 3.25
CA MET A 66 -3.33 7.86 4.21
C MET A 66 -4.06 9.07 4.82
N GLN A 67 -5.22 9.48 4.30
CA GLN A 67 -5.72 10.84 4.50
C GLN A 67 -6.40 11.15 5.85
N VAL A 68 -6.58 10.22 6.78
CA VAL A 68 -7.38 10.54 7.99
C VAL A 68 -6.69 10.19 9.28
N MET A 69 -5.87 11.15 9.77
CA MET A 69 -5.91 11.62 11.16
C MET A 69 -5.01 12.84 11.41
N ASP A 70 -4.82 13.73 10.43
CA ASP A 70 -4.06 14.98 10.70
C ASP A 70 -4.88 16.02 11.49
N LEU A 71 -6.07 15.66 12.02
CA LEU A 71 -6.93 16.57 12.78
C LEU A 71 -7.23 16.17 14.24
N ASP A 72 -6.92 14.96 14.73
CA ASP A 72 -7.36 14.57 16.10
C ASP A 72 -6.26 14.07 17.05
N VAL A 73 -5.00 13.93 16.62
CA VAL A 73 -3.99 13.23 17.44
C VAL A 73 -2.82 14.11 17.90
N GLU A 74 -2.45 15.17 17.19
CA GLU A 74 -1.41 16.08 17.71
C GLU A 74 -1.89 16.88 18.92
N ASP A 75 -3.18 17.25 18.99
CA ASP A 75 -3.75 17.96 20.13
C ASP A 75 -4.04 17.04 21.34
N LEU A 76 -4.20 15.73 21.14
CA LEU A 76 -4.37 14.76 22.23
C LEU A 76 -3.04 14.20 22.75
N CYS A 77 -2.00 14.14 21.91
CA CYS A 77 -0.68 13.57 22.25
C CYS A 77 0.19 14.47 23.15
N LYS A 78 -0.18 15.72 23.42
CA LYS A 78 0.52 16.54 24.44
C LYS A 78 0.27 16.10 25.88
N ARG A 79 -0.66 15.16 26.13
CA ARG A 79 -1.13 14.83 27.49
C ARG A 79 -0.69 13.49 28.06
N VAL A 80 -0.11 12.57 27.29
CA VAL A 80 0.24 11.23 27.81
C VAL A 80 1.58 10.75 27.24
N SER A 81 2.66 11.12 27.90
CA SER A 81 4.03 10.78 27.54
C SER A 81 4.32 9.27 27.54
N ASP A 82 5.29 8.90 26.70
CA ASP A 82 6.11 7.67 26.65
C ASP A 82 5.63 6.42 25.90
N ASP A 83 4.32 6.13 25.74
CA ASP A 83 3.88 4.91 25.02
C ASP A 83 3.49 5.15 23.53
N LEU A 84 3.43 6.42 23.11
CA LEU A 84 2.96 6.84 21.78
C LEU A 84 4.01 6.73 20.65
N SER A 85 5.27 6.45 20.97
CA SER A 85 6.34 6.27 19.96
C SER A 85 6.16 5.00 19.11
N ARG A 86 5.40 4.02 19.59
CA ARG A 86 5.02 2.81 18.81
C ARG A 86 3.70 2.96 18.05
N SER A 87 2.88 3.97 18.38
CA SER A 87 1.52 4.15 17.85
C SER A 87 1.50 4.95 16.54
N SER A 88 2.49 5.83 16.34
CA SER A 88 2.64 6.71 15.19
C SER A 88 3.05 5.98 13.89
N SER A 89 3.44 4.70 14.00
CA SER A 89 3.87 3.85 12.87
C SER A 89 2.75 2.98 12.26
N ARG A 90 1.50 3.16 12.70
CA ARG A 90 0.32 2.42 12.19
C ARG A 90 -0.30 3.00 10.92
N ARG A 91 0.38 3.94 10.26
CA ARG A 91 -0.06 4.57 9.01
C ARG A 91 0.70 3.99 7.81
N LEU A 92 0.07 4.03 6.63
CA LEU A 92 0.81 3.79 5.39
C LEU A 92 1.92 4.85 5.29
N THR A 93 3.16 4.38 5.15
CA THR A 93 4.41 5.13 5.22
C THR A 93 5.41 4.46 4.28
N ASP A 94 6.69 4.81 4.35
CA ASP A 94 7.78 4.08 3.69
C ASP A 94 7.74 2.57 3.94
N GLY A 95 7.14 2.12 5.05
CA GLY A 95 6.85 0.71 5.31
C GLY A 95 5.96 0.04 4.24
N SER A 96 4.97 0.76 3.71
CA SER A 96 4.12 0.30 2.60
C SER A 96 4.93 0.15 1.32
N VAL A 97 5.79 1.12 1.01
CA VAL A 97 6.69 1.05 -0.15
C VAL A 97 7.68 -0.10 -0.01
N LYS A 98 8.19 -0.36 1.19
CA LYS A 98 9.04 -1.54 1.47
C LYS A 98 8.29 -2.85 1.24
N ALA A 99 7.02 -2.94 1.65
CA ALA A 99 6.19 -4.12 1.41
C ALA A 99 5.91 -4.32 -0.10
N VAL A 100 5.56 -3.26 -0.84
CA VAL A 100 5.42 -3.31 -2.30
C VAL A 100 6.74 -3.73 -2.96
N SER A 101 7.86 -3.19 -2.50
CA SER A 101 9.20 -3.55 -2.96
C SER A 101 9.55 -5.03 -2.70
N GLN A 102 8.99 -5.64 -1.65
CA GLN A 102 9.12 -7.08 -1.40
C GLN A 102 8.25 -7.89 -2.36
N LEU A 103 7.01 -7.45 -2.62
CA LEU A 103 6.14 -8.07 -3.62
C LEU A 103 6.84 -8.13 -4.98
N LEU A 104 7.34 -6.99 -5.48
CA LEU A 104 8.06 -6.93 -6.76
C LEU A 104 9.24 -7.89 -6.81
N ARG A 105 10.04 -7.97 -5.74
CA ARG A 105 11.16 -8.92 -5.65
C ARG A 105 10.69 -10.38 -5.65
N LYS A 106 9.58 -10.70 -4.99
CA LYS A 106 8.99 -12.05 -5.02
C LYS A 106 8.50 -12.41 -6.41
N GLN A 107 7.82 -11.50 -7.09
CA GLN A 107 7.36 -11.70 -8.47
C GLN A 107 8.53 -11.95 -9.41
N HIS A 108 9.60 -11.16 -9.29
CA HIS A 108 10.83 -11.35 -10.07
C HIS A 108 11.51 -12.70 -9.79
N ARG A 109 11.62 -13.11 -8.51
CA ARG A 109 12.20 -14.40 -8.12
C ARG A 109 11.37 -15.60 -8.57
N ALA A 110 10.05 -15.48 -8.55
CA ALA A 110 9.13 -16.51 -9.00
C ALA A 110 9.03 -16.60 -10.54
N ALA A 111 9.74 -15.74 -11.28
CA ALA A 111 9.69 -15.65 -12.74
C ALA A 111 8.25 -15.62 -13.28
N LEU A 112 7.38 -14.85 -12.60
CA LEU A 112 5.97 -14.78 -12.97
C LEU A 112 5.82 -14.21 -14.38
N SER A 113 4.93 -14.82 -15.18
CA SER A 113 4.67 -14.42 -16.55
C SER A 113 3.97 -13.05 -16.67
N ALA A 114 3.31 -12.60 -15.60
CA ALA A 114 2.59 -11.34 -15.53
C ALA A 114 2.88 -10.61 -14.20
N PRO A 115 3.98 -9.84 -14.12
CA PRO A 115 4.33 -9.05 -12.93
C PRO A 115 3.40 -7.83 -12.74
N LEU A 116 3.56 -7.13 -11.61
CA LEU A 116 2.84 -5.89 -11.32
C LEU A 116 3.12 -4.83 -12.40
N ARG A 117 2.03 -4.30 -12.99
CA ARG A 117 2.05 -3.30 -14.07
C ARG A 117 1.48 -1.96 -13.64
N GLU A 118 0.57 -1.95 -12.68
CA GLU A 118 -0.10 -0.73 -12.22
C GLU A 118 0.00 -0.64 -10.70
N LEU A 119 0.55 0.47 -10.22
CA LEU A 119 0.64 0.79 -8.80
C LEU A 119 0.15 2.22 -8.60
N ASP A 120 -0.90 2.35 -7.81
CA ASP A 120 -1.45 3.64 -7.42
C ASP A 120 -1.27 3.85 -5.91
N MET A 121 -0.47 4.86 -5.59
CA MET A 121 -0.26 5.37 -4.24
C MET A 121 -0.55 6.87 -4.20
N GLY A 122 -1.52 7.35 -4.99
CA GLY A 122 -1.93 8.75 -4.97
C GLY A 122 -2.42 9.22 -3.60
N GLY A 123 -2.21 10.50 -3.28
CA GLY A 123 -2.62 11.11 -2.00
C GLY A 123 -1.83 10.61 -0.79
N CYS A 124 -0.77 9.83 -1.01
CA CYS A 124 0.06 9.28 0.04
C CYS A 124 1.08 10.30 0.57
N SER A 125 0.61 11.26 1.38
CA SER A 125 1.38 12.42 1.83
C SER A 125 2.58 12.10 2.74
N ARG A 126 2.67 10.88 3.30
CA ARG A 126 3.76 10.47 4.22
C ARG A 126 4.86 9.64 3.56
N LEU A 127 4.84 9.48 2.24
CA LEU A 127 5.93 8.82 1.52
C LEU A 127 7.13 9.75 1.40
N SER A 128 8.30 9.27 1.81
CA SER A 128 9.55 10.00 1.60
C SER A 128 10.07 9.83 0.17
N GLU A 129 10.88 10.78 -0.28
CA GLU A 129 11.59 10.66 -1.55
C GLU A 129 12.50 9.44 -1.58
N ASP A 130 13.17 9.13 -0.47
CA ASP A 130 14.07 7.97 -0.37
C ASP A 130 13.30 6.66 -0.55
N ALA A 131 12.08 6.56 -0.01
CA ALA A 131 11.26 5.37 -0.21
C ALA A 131 10.91 5.19 -1.69
N VAL A 132 10.47 6.25 -2.36
CA VAL A 132 10.16 6.18 -3.80
C VAL A 132 11.42 5.91 -4.61
N ALA A 133 12.54 6.57 -4.32
CA ALA A 133 13.82 6.34 -5.00
C ALA A 133 14.31 4.89 -4.86
N ASN A 134 14.02 4.22 -3.73
CA ASN A 134 14.31 2.80 -3.54
C ASN A 134 13.34 1.87 -4.25
N LEU A 135 12.12 2.33 -4.55
CA LEU A 135 11.11 1.58 -5.29
C LEU A 135 11.37 1.58 -6.80
N LEU A 136 11.74 2.73 -7.37
CA LEU A 136 11.90 2.91 -8.82
C LEU A 136 12.79 1.85 -9.50
N PRO A 137 13.96 1.45 -8.95
CA PRO A 137 14.81 0.43 -9.56
C PRO A 137 14.16 -0.96 -9.64
N LEU A 138 13.11 -1.21 -8.85
CA LEU A 138 12.39 -2.49 -8.83
C LEU A 138 11.19 -2.50 -9.81
N CYS A 139 10.77 -1.34 -10.29
CA CYS A 139 9.59 -1.16 -11.14
C CYS A 139 9.86 -1.40 -12.62
N SER A 140 10.75 -2.33 -12.99
CA SER A 140 11.12 -2.59 -14.40
C SER A 140 9.96 -3.09 -15.26
N SER A 141 8.92 -3.63 -14.65
CA SER A 141 7.72 -4.15 -15.32
C SER A 141 6.50 -3.23 -15.22
N LEU A 142 6.62 -2.14 -14.46
CA LEU A 142 5.51 -1.24 -14.16
C LEU A 142 5.24 -0.33 -15.36
N THR A 143 3.99 -0.27 -15.81
CA THR A 143 3.52 0.59 -16.90
C THR A 143 2.80 1.83 -16.41
N ARG A 144 2.26 1.81 -15.17
CA ARG A 144 1.65 2.97 -14.52
C ARG A 144 2.07 3.05 -13.06
N LEU A 145 2.62 4.20 -12.67
CA LEU A 145 2.86 4.59 -11.30
C LEU A 145 2.11 5.89 -11.03
N ASP A 146 1.17 5.88 -10.09
CA ASP A 146 0.51 7.10 -9.63
C ASP A 146 1.00 7.49 -8.24
N LEU A 147 1.56 8.70 -8.17
CA LEU A 147 2.04 9.36 -6.95
C LEU A 147 1.44 10.77 -6.81
N ARG A 148 0.37 11.09 -7.57
CA ARG A 148 -0.25 12.42 -7.54
C ARG A 148 -0.74 12.72 -6.13
N GLY A 149 -0.55 13.95 -5.66
CA GLY A 149 -0.95 14.34 -4.30
C GLY A 149 -0.06 13.79 -3.17
N CYS A 150 1.05 13.10 -3.48
CA CYS A 150 2.11 12.81 -2.51
C CYS A 150 2.93 14.08 -2.27
N THR A 151 2.44 14.95 -1.38
CA THR A 151 3.00 16.29 -1.14
C THR A 151 4.42 16.32 -0.58
N SER A 152 4.90 15.21 -0.01
CA SER A 152 6.27 15.08 0.52
C SER A 152 7.32 14.76 -0.55
N LEU A 153 6.89 14.49 -1.80
CA LEU A 153 7.80 14.32 -2.94
C LEU A 153 8.06 15.69 -3.56
N THR A 154 9.30 16.18 -3.50
CA THR A 154 9.70 17.42 -4.19
C THR A 154 10.04 17.13 -5.66
N HIS A 155 10.21 18.19 -6.45
CA HIS A 155 10.45 18.15 -7.90
C HIS A 155 11.63 17.28 -8.40
N ARG A 156 12.44 16.67 -7.52
CA ARG A 156 13.53 15.76 -7.89
C ARG A 156 13.05 14.35 -8.24
N THR A 157 11.93 13.90 -7.69
CA THR A 157 11.34 12.58 -7.99
C THR A 157 10.49 12.65 -9.26
N LYS A 158 11.08 13.08 -10.38
CA LYS A 158 10.40 12.99 -11.69
C LYS A 158 10.55 11.56 -12.21
N VAL A 159 9.51 10.77 -11.97
CA VAL A 159 9.22 9.52 -12.66
C VAL A 159 8.53 9.82 -13.98
#